data_AF-G5AVU6-F1
#
_entry.id   AF-G5AVU6-F1
#
_cell.length_a   1.000
_cell.length_b   1.000
_cell.length_c   1.000
_cell.angle_alpha   90.00
_cell.angle_beta   90.00
_cell.angle_gamma   90.00
#
_symmetry.space_group_name_H-M   'P 1'
#
loop_
_entity.id
_entity.type
_entity.pdbx_description
1 polymer ?
#
loop_
_entity_poly.entity_id
_entity_poly.type
_entity_poly.pdbx_seq_one_letter_code
_entity_poly.pdbx_strand_id
1 'polypeptide(L)'
;MMDKVELVHMLNSTMCATTWTICTILENYQPEKGIIVPEKLKEFMPPGLQELIPFVKLAPIDLEPSKKQKKQYEGSKKKAATRDVTLENQLQSTEVTDARTFLP
;
A
#
# COMPACT_ATOMS: atom_id res chain seq x y z
N MET A 1 -65.91 -26.49 19.51
CA MET A 1 -65.43 -25.46 18.57
C MET A 1 -64.06 -25.06 19.06
N MET A 2 -63.00 -25.29 18.27
CA MET A 2 -61.68 -24.76 18.58
C MET A 2 -61.63 -23.34 18.03
N ASP A 3 -61.53 -22.36 18.92
CA ASP A 3 -61.36 -20.96 18.55
C ASP A 3 -60.01 -20.78 17.84
N LYS A 4 -60.05 -20.33 16.59
CA LYS A 4 -58.86 -20.10 15.76
C LYS A 4 -58.20 -18.82 16.28
N VAL A 5 -57.07 -18.94 16.96
CA VAL A 5 -56.32 -17.79 17.48
C VAL A 5 -55.57 -17.14 16.32
N GLU A 6 -55.88 -15.88 16.01
CA GLU A 6 -55.09 -15.09 15.06
C GLU A 6 -53.76 -14.67 15.70
N LEU A 7 -52.67 -15.02 15.04
CA LEU A 7 -51.31 -14.63 15.44
C LEU A 7 -50.87 -13.43 14.60
N VAL A 8 -50.24 -12.47 15.26
CA VAL A 8 -49.73 -11.27 14.60
C VAL A 8 -48.53 -11.60 13.70
N HIS A 9 -48.43 -10.88 12.58
CA HIS A 9 -47.24 -10.90 11.74
C HIS A 9 -46.19 -9.96 12.34
N MET A 10 -45.01 -10.48 12.63
CA MET A 10 -43.85 -9.67 13.03
C MET A 10 -43.01 -9.35 11.79
N LEU A 11 -42.66 -8.08 11.61
CA LEU A 11 -41.76 -7.61 10.57
C LEU A 11 -40.52 -6.98 11.22
N ASN A 12 -39.34 -7.23 10.64
CA ASN A 12 -38.11 -6.51 10.99
C ASN A 12 -37.40 -6.03 9.71
N SER A 13 -36.63 -4.95 9.83
CA SER A 13 -35.75 -4.46 8.78
C SER A 13 -34.61 -3.64 9.39
N THR A 14 -33.44 -3.64 8.74
CA THR A 14 -32.28 -2.84 9.12
C THR A 14 -32.24 -1.59 8.25
N MET A 15 -32.51 -0.43 8.85
CA MET A 15 -32.49 0.86 8.15
C MET A 15 -31.06 1.27 7.74
N CYS A 16 -30.07 1.07 8.61
CA CYS A 16 -28.68 1.47 8.35
C CYS A 16 -27.72 0.53 9.07
N ALA A 17 -26.83 -0.10 8.30
CA ALA A 17 -25.69 -0.84 8.83
C ALA A 17 -24.46 0.07 8.72
N THR A 18 -24.18 0.83 9.78
CA THR A 18 -23.28 1.99 9.76
C THR A 18 -21.95 1.74 9.07
N THR A 19 -21.28 0.61 9.35
CA THR A 19 -19.97 0.30 8.75
C THR A 19 -20.06 0.06 7.25
N TRP A 20 -21.12 -0.61 6.79
CA TRP A 20 -21.33 -0.91 5.37
C TRP A 20 -21.73 0.37 4.63
N THR A 21 -22.63 1.15 5.23
CA THR A 21 -23.04 2.45 4.70
C THR A 21 -21.84 3.40 4.59
N ILE A 22 -20.94 3.41 5.57
CA ILE A 22 -19.69 4.18 5.50
C ILE A 22 -18.84 3.72 4.31
N CYS A 23 -18.62 2.40 4.14
CA CYS A 23 -17.87 1.89 2.98
C CYS A 23 -18.48 2.34 1.64
N THR A 24 -19.80 2.24 1.50
CA THR A 24 -20.51 2.68 0.30
C THR A 24 -20.37 4.19 0.07
N ILE A 25 -20.39 5.01 1.13
CA ILE A 25 -20.17 6.46 1.02
C ILE A 25 -18.74 6.74 0.57
N LEU A 26 -17.75 6.08 1.17
CA LEU A 26 -16.33 6.26 0.81
C LEU A 26 -16.08 5.93 -0.66
N GLU A 27 -16.67 4.85 -1.18
CA GLU A 27 -16.51 4.46 -2.59
C GLU A 27 -17.19 5.42 -3.57
N ASN A 28 -18.42 5.87 -3.27
CA ASN A 28 -19.18 6.70 -4.20
C ASN A 28 -18.79 8.19 -4.17
N TYR A 29 -18.24 8.68 -3.06
CA TYR A 29 -17.95 10.10 -2.84
C TYR A 29 -16.44 10.41 -2.79
N GLN A 30 -15.56 9.58 -3.39
CA GLN A 30 -14.11 9.80 -3.42
C GLN A 30 -13.63 10.58 -4.66
N PRO A 31 -13.40 11.91 -4.59
CA PRO A 31 -12.56 12.65 -5.54
C PRO A 31 -11.06 12.57 -5.20
N GLU A 32 -10.20 13.17 -6.04
CA GLU A 32 -8.74 13.15 -5.87
C GLU A 32 -8.24 13.74 -4.54
N LYS A 33 -8.95 14.74 -3.99
CA LYS A 33 -8.51 15.50 -2.81
C LYS A 33 -8.99 14.91 -1.46
N GLY A 34 -9.95 14.00 -1.46
CA GLY A 34 -10.59 13.51 -0.23
C GLY A 34 -11.91 12.79 -0.50
N ILE A 35 -12.82 12.79 0.49
CA ILE A 35 -14.19 12.28 0.39
C ILE A 35 -15.17 13.44 0.54
N ILE A 36 -16.11 13.60 -0.40
CA ILE A 36 -17.17 14.62 -0.30
C ILE A 36 -18.23 14.13 0.69
N VAL A 37 -18.65 15.00 1.61
CA VAL A 37 -19.71 14.64 2.56
C VAL A 37 -21.09 14.73 1.89
N PRO A 38 -21.93 13.68 1.95
CA PRO A 38 -23.30 13.72 1.44
C PRO A 38 -24.12 14.84 2.07
N GLU A 39 -24.96 15.51 1.28
CA GLU A 39 -25.73 16.71 1.70
C GLU A 39 -26.49 16.52 3.02
N LYS A 40 -27.13 15.35 3.21
CA LYS A 40 -27.92 15.05 4.42
C LYS A 40 -27.07 14.77 5.66
N LEU A 41 -25.78 14.50 5.50
CA LEU A 41 -24.86 14.26 6.61
C LEU A 41 -24.13 15.55 7.03
N LYS A 42 -24.16 16.60 6.22
CA LYS A 42 -23.40 17.85 6.48
C LYS A 42 -23.78 18.53 7.79
N GLU A 43 -25.07 18.53 8.14
CA GLU A 43 -25.58 19.14 9.37
C GLU A 43 -25.05 18.44 10.64
N PHE A 44 -24.78 17.14 10.53
CA PHE A 44 -24.29 16.32 11.65
C PHE A 44 -22.77 16.29 11.74
N MET A 45 -22.06 16.88 10.77
CA MET A 45 -20.61 16.91 10.74
C MET A 45 -20.03 18.10 11.52
N PRO A 46 -18.89 17.91 12.20
CA PRO A 46 -18.23 18.98 12.95
C PRO A 46 -17.78 20.12 12.01
N PRO A 47 -17.67 21.36 12.54
CA PRO A 47 -17.22 22.50 11.76
C PRO A 47 -15.82 22.23 11.17
N GLY A 48 -15.68 22.45 9.86
CA GLY A 48 -14.43 22.20 9.12
C GLY A 48 -14.40 20.88 8.35
N LEU A 49 -15.32 19.93 8.59
CA LEU A 49 -15.44 18.67 7.83
C LEU A 49 -16.78 18.52 7.11
N GLN A 50 -17.56 19.60 7.00
CA GLN A 50 -18.92 19.56 6.43
C GLN A 50 -18.93 19.39 4.91
N GLU A 51 -17.88 19.80 4.22
CA GLU A 51 -17.82 19.75 2.75
C GLU A 51 -16.93 18.62 2.24
N LEU A 52 -15.74 18.45 2.83
CA LEU A 52 -14.75 17.50 2.35
C LEU A 52 -13.90 16.94 3.50
N ILE A 53 -13.73 15.63 3.50
CA ILE A 53 -12.83 14.90 4.39
C ILE A 53 -11.51 14.66 3.64
N PRO A 54 -10.42 15.37 3.96
CA PRO A 54 -9.17 15.28 3.20
C PRO A 54 -8.42 13.96 3.45
N PHE A 55 -7.69 13.48 2.45
CA PHE A 55 -6.78 12.35 2.63
C PHE A 55 -5.53 12.77 3.41
N VAL A 56 -5.40 12.25 4.64
CA VAL A 56 -4.25 12.52 5.52
C VAL A 56 -3.10 11.52 5.35
N LYS A 57 -3.37 10.37 4.73
CA LYS A 57 -2.40 9.30 4.49
C LYS A 57 -2.41 8.95 3.01
N LEU A 58 -1.21 8.71 2.47
CA LEU A 58 -1.06 8.18 1.12
C LEU A 58 -1.69 6.79 1.03
N ALA A 59 -2.17 6.44 -0.16
CA ALA A 59 -2.70 5.11 -0.43
C ALA A 59 -1.63 4.06 -0.06
N PRO A 60 -2.01 2.95 0.59
CA PRO A 60 -1.07 1.91 1.01
C PRO A 60 -0.13 1.42 -0.12
N ILE A 61 -0.60 1.47 -1.37
CA ILE A 61 0.13 1.06 -2.57
C ILE A 61 1.33 1.99 -2.87
N ASP A 62 1.23 3.28 -2.53
CA ASP A 62 2.29 4.28 -2.80
C ASP A 62 3.35 4.34 -1.67
N LEU A 63 3.09 3.68 -0.54
CA LEU A 63 4.06 3.55 0.56
C LEU A 63 5.09 2.43 0.31
N GLU A 64 4.71 1.40 -0.45
CA GLU A 64 5.59 0.27 -0.78
C GLU A 64 6.73 0.57 -1.79
N PRO A 65 6.59 1.44 -2.82
CA PRO A 65 7.70 1.76 -3.72
C PRO A 65 8.81 2.59 -3.03
N SER A 66 8.46 3.47 -2.09
CA SER A 66 9.43 4.38 -1.46
C SER A 66 10.40 3.70 -0.46
N LYS A 67 10.05 2.53 0.10
CA LYS A 67 10.96 1.74 0.96
C LYS A 67 11.84 0.77 0.18
N LYS A 68 11.42 0.33 -1.01
CA LYS A 68 12.21 -0.57 -1.87
C LYS A 68 13.25 0.18 -2.72
N GLN A 69 12.99 1.43 -3.12
CA GLN A 69 13.91 2.19 -3.96
C GLN A 69 15.10 2.84 -3.22
N LYS A 70 14.96 3.23 -1.94
CA LYS A 70 16.11 3.78 -1.18
C LYS A 70 17.14 2.72 -0.74
N LYS A 71 16.74 1.48 -0.48
CA LYS A 71 17.69 0.40 -0.14
C LYS A 71 18.42 -0.21 -1.34
N GLN A 72 17.90 -0.08 -2.57
CA GLN A 72 18.57 -0.61 -3.77
C GLN A 72 19.63 0.32 -4.35
N TYR A 73 19.52 1.65 -4.17
CA TYR A 73 20.52 2.58 -4.71
C TYR A 73 21.82 2.61 -3.89
N GLU A 74 21.78 2.47 -2.56
CA GLU A 74 23.01 2.42 -1.74
C GLU A 74 23.70 1.04 -1.72
N GLY A 75 22.95 -0.06 -1.91
CA GLY A 75 23.52 -1.41 -1.95
C GLY A 75 24.28 -1.75 -3.24
N SER A 76 24.02 -1.03 -4.32
CA SER A 76 24.58 -1.34 -5.66
C SER A 76 25.94 -0.69 -5.92
N LYS A 77 26.26 0.46 -5.29
CA LYS A 77 27.58 1.09 -5.44
C LYS A 77 28.71 0.35 -4.69
N LYS A 78 28.42 -0.26 -3.53
CA LYS A 78 29.46 -1.01 -2.76
C LYS A 78 29.79 -2.38 -3.36
N LYS A 79 28.83 -3.09 -3.97
CA LYS A 79 29.09 -4.41 -4.59
C LYS A 79 29.80 -4.33 -5.95
N ALA A 80 29.71 -3.21 -6.66
CA ALA A 80 30.45 -2.98 -7.89
C ALA A 80 31.94 -2.71 -7.59
N ALA A 81 32.24 -1.82 -6.64
CA ALA A 81 33.61 -1.48 -6.26
C ALA A 81 34.41 -2.66 -5.67
N THR A 82 33.78 -3.53 -4.88
CA THR A 82 34.48 -4.71 -4.31
C THR A 82 34.77 -5.80 -5.35
N ARG A 83 33.92 -5.96 -6.37
CA ARG A 83 34.13 -6.98 -7.42
C ARG A 83 35.23 -6.58 -8.40
N ASP A 84 35.30 -5.30 -8.74
CA ASP A 84 36.32 -4.74 -9.63
C ASP A 84 37.73 -4.93 -9.03
N VAL A 85 37.93 -4.49 -7.79
CA VAL A 85 39.22 -4.64 -7.06
C VAL A 85 39.63 -6.10 -6.85
N THR A 86 38.66 -7.03 -6.75
CA THR A 86 38.98 -8.47 -6.60
C THR A 86 39.41 -9.10 -7.93
N LEU A 87 38.79 -8.69 -9.04
CA LEU A 87 39.13 -9.21 -10.38
C LEU A 87 40.48 -8.68 -10.87
N GLU A 88 40.81 -7.42 -10.60
CA GLU A 88 42.12 -6.83 -10.95
C GLU A 88 43.27 -7.52 -10.21
N ASN A 89 43.11 -7.80 -8.91
CA ASN A 89 44.11 -8.54 -8.13
C ASN A 89 44.29 -9.99 -8.59
N GLN A 90 43.21 -10.64 -9.06
CA GLN A 90 43.29 -12.00 -9.61
C GLN A 90 44.01 -12.01 -10.97
N LEU A 91 43.74 -11.04 -11.85
CA LEU A 91 44.39 -10.94 -13.16
C LEU A 91 45.89 -10.67 -13.03
N GLN A 92 46.32 -9.78 -12.13
CA GLN A 92 47.74 -9.56 -11.86
C GLN A 92 48.46 -10.76 -11.25
N SER A 93 47.76 -11.63 -10.53
CA SER A 93 48.34 -12.86 -9.97
C SER A 93 48.50 -13.99 -10.99
N THR A 94 47.85 -13.89 -12.16
CA THR A 94 47.86 -14.96 -13.18
C THR A 94 48.88 -14.71 -14.30
N GLU A 95 49.45 -13.51 -14.41
CA GLU A 95 50.36 -13.14 -15.50
C GLU A 95 51.86 -13.40 -15.22
N VAL A 96 52.25 -13.89 -14.04
CA VAL A 96 53.69 -14.00 -13.66
C VAL A 96 54.21 -15.45 -13.57
N THR A 97 53.41 -16.47 -13.88
CA THR A 97 53.88 -17.88 -13.77
C THR A 97 53.54 -18.74 -14.98
N ASP A 98 54.00 -18.39 -16.18
CA ASP A 98 54.25 -19.38 -17.25
C ASP A 98 55.25 -18.87 -18.31
N ALA A 99 56.46 -18.53 -17.87
CA ALA A 99 57.58 -18.23 -18.78
C ALA A 99 58.90 -18.80 -18.25
N ARG A 100 58.89 -20.10 -17.92
CA ARG A 100 60.02 -21.01 -17.66
C ARG A 100 59.38 -22.32 -17.18
N THR A 101 59.20 -23.37 -17.98
CA THR A 101 60.24 -24.40 -18.19
C THR A 101 59.72 -25.46 -19.18
N PHE A 102 60.25 -25.46 -20.41
CA PHE A 102 60.34 -26.57 -21.38
C PHE A 102 61.36 -26.03 -22.42
N LEU A 103 62.66 -26.34 -22.38
CA LEU A 103 63.38 -27.58 -22.72
C LEU A 103 64.78 -27.50 -22.05
N PRO A 104 65.60 -28.57 -21.98
CA PRO A 104 65.47 -29.91 -22.56
C PRO A 104 65.04 -31.02 -21.58
#